data_AF-A0AAU3AD54-F1
#
_entry.id   AF-A0AAU3AD54-F1
#
_cell.length_a   1.000
_cell.length_b   1.000
_cell.length_c   1.000
_cell.angle_alpha   90.00
_cell.angle_beta   90.00
_cell.angle_gamma   90.00
#
_symmetry.space_group_name_H-M   'P 1'
#
loop_
_entity.id
_entity.type
_entity.pdbx_description
1 polymer ?
#
loop_
_entity_poly.entity_id
_entity_poly.type
_entity_poly.pdbx_seq_one_letter_code
_entity_poly.pdbx_strand_id
1 'polypeptide(L)'
;MSAADGRDVRACADGNCEIAVTGPVTIRFKGPAGPATLSVTEVGPNKVEYTVKSGSGRSQGGASGPGQGCITVLRSNGGGNSCGGLDDTARPSPQPDAVVIQATTGEDGTAILHIVSD
;
A
#
# COMPACT_ATOMS: atom_id res chain seq x y z
N MET A 1 13.31 -9.74 -8.84
CA MET A 1 12.61 -11.03 -8.70
C MET A 1 11.18 -10.69 -8.34
N SER A 2 10.27 -10.72 -9.32
CA SER A 2 8.88 -10.34 -9.11
C SER A 2 8.17 -11.45 -8.33
N ALA A 3 7.51 -11.12 -7.23
CA ALA A 3 6.63 -12.06 -6.54
C ALA A 3 5.44 -12.37 -7.45
N ALA A 4 5.58 -13.38 -8.31
CA ALA A 4 4.63 -13.74 -9.35
C ALA A 4 3.22 -14.07 -8.83
N ASP A 5 3.07 -14.31 -7.52
CA ASP A 5 1.79 -14.64 -6.89
C ASP A 5 1.28 -13.55 -5.95
N GLY A 6 1.96 -12.40 -5.87
CA GLY A 6 1.53 -11.28 -5.02
C GLY A 6 1.30 -11.62 -3.56
N ARG A 7 1.84 -12.74 -3.04
CA ARG A 7 1.69 -13.15 -1.63
C ARG A 7 2.99 -13.12 -0.84
N ASP A 8 4.11 -12.88 -1.53
CA ASP A 8 5.39 -12.78 -0.87
C ASP A 8 5.62 -11.36 -0.37
N VAL A 9 5.15 -11.09 0.85
CA VAL A 9 5.37 -9.82 1.55
C VAL A 9 6.85 -9.50 1.76
N ARG A 10 7.76 -10.48 1.63
CA ARG A 10 9.21 -10.25 1.70
C ARG A 10 9.75 -9.64 0.42
N ALA A 11 9.04 -9.77 -0.70
CA ALA A 11 9.36 -9.06 -1.93
C ALA A 11 9.20 -7.54 -1.80
N CYS A 12 8.48 -7.07 -0.77
CA CYS A 12 8.31 -5.64 -0.48
C CYS A 12 9.38 -5.05 0.44
N ALA A 13 10.38 -5.83 0.86
CA ALA A 13 11.36 -5.36 1.85
C ALA A 13 12.19 -4.17 1.34
N ASP A 14 12.44 -4.11 0.03
CA ASP A 14 13.15 -3.04 -0.66
C ASP A 14 12.26 -1.81 -0.98
N GLY A 15 10.95 -1.91 -0.76
CA GLY A 15 10.01 -0.83 -1.06
C GLY A 15 9.52 -0.79 -2.51
N ASN A 16 9.79 -1.82 -3.32
CA ASN A 16 9.34 -1.88 -4.71
C ASN A 16 8.66 -3.22 -5.04
N CYS A 17 7.35 -3.29 -4.83
CA CYS A 17 6.58 -4.52 -5.01
C CYS A 17 5.10 -4.27 -5.36
N GLU A 18 4.49 -5.32 -5.89
CA GLU A 18 3.06 -5.46 -6.08
C GLU A 18 2.62 -6.76 -5.42
N ILE A 19 1.64 -6.68 -4.52
CA ILE A 19 1.10 -7.84 -3.81
C ILE A 19 -0.43 -7.82 -3.76
N ALA A 20 -1.04 -8.99 -3.83
CA ALA A 20 -2.46 -9.23 -3.71
C ALA A 20 -2.76 -9.85 -2.33
N VAL A 21 -3.58 -9.16 -1.54
CA VAL A 21 -3.93 -9.58 -0.18
C VAL A 21 -5.41 -9.91 -0.11
N THR A 22 -5.77 -11.01 0.53
CA THR A 22 -7.16 -11.46 0.71
C THR A 22 -7.62 -11.37 2.17
N GLY A 23 -6.80 -10.77 3.04
CA GLY A 23 -7.05 -10.70 4.46
C GLY A 23 -6.00 -9.87 5.20
N PRO A 24 -6.13 -9.77 6.53
CA PRO A 24 -5.23 -8.97 7.34
C PRO A 24 -3.79 -9.44 7.23
N VAL A 25 -2.87 -8.53 6.91
CA VAL A 25 -1.45 -8.83 6.76
C VAL A 25 -0.61 -7.64 7.21
N THR A 26 0.62 -7.90 7.64
CA THR A 26 1.58 -6.85 7.97
C THR A 26 2.84 -7.01 7.14
N ILE A 27 3.18 -5.94 6.42
CA ILE A 27 4.31 -5.86 5.50
C ILE A 27 5.31 -4.86 6.09
N ARG A 28 6.58 -5.26 6.14
CA ARG A 28 7.67 -4.39 6.59
C ARG A 28 8.52 -4.03 5.38
N PHE A 29 8.80 -2.74 5.23
CA PHE A 29 9.56 -2.21 4.10
C PHE A 29 10.45 -1.06 4.58
N LYS A 30 11.46 -0.70 3.79
CA LYS A 30 12.32 0.45 4.08
C LYS A 30 11.63 1.73 3.59
N GLY A 31 11.45 2.70 4.48
CA GLY A 31 10.97 4.03 4.15
C GLY A 31 12.07 5.10 4.25
N PRO A 32 11.78 6.33 3.84
CA PRO A 32 12.75 7.43 3.82
C PRO A 32 13.17 7.88 5.23
N ALA A 33 12.30 7.69 6.24
CA ALA A 33 12.61 7.93 7.65
C ALA A 33 13.24 6.73 8.38
N GLY A 34 13.49 5.61 7.68
CA GLY A 34 13.88 4.33 8.27
C GLY A 34 12.80 3.24 8.09
N PRO A 35 12.83 2.17 8.91
CA PRO A 35 11.89 1.06 8.77
C PRO A 35 10.42 1.52 8.89
N ALA A 36 9.59 1.07 7.95
CA ALA A 36 8.17 1.34 7.90
C ALA A 36 7.37 0.03 7.89
N THR A 37 6.10 0.13 8.23
CA THR A 37 5.19 -1.02 8.33
C THR A 37 3.83 -0.66 7.78
N LEU A 38 3.34 -1.44 6.83
CA LEU A 38 1.98 -1.39 6.29
C LEU A 38 1.19 -2.56 6.89
N SER A 39 0.19 -2.25 7.69
CA SER A 39 -0.72 -3.22 8.30
C SER A 39 -2.09 -3.09 7.65
N VAL A 40 -2.47 -4.10 6.87
CA VAL A 40 -3.82 -4.26 6.35
C VAL A 40 -4.67 -4.84 7.46
N THR A 41 -5.72 -4.13 7.84
CA THR A 41 -6.61 -4.53 8.93
C THR A 41 -7.86 -5.21 8.43
N GLU A 42 -8.36 -4.82 7.27
CA GLU A 42 -9.56 -5.39 6.66
C GLU A 42 -9.41 -5.48 5.14
N VAL A 43 -9.86 -6.60 4.58
CA VAL A 43 -10.00 -6.80 3.15
C VAL A 43 -11.34 -7.49 2.93
N GLY A 44 -12.11 -6.98 1.97
CA GLY A 44 -13.37 -7.57 1.57
C GLY A 44 -13.71 -7.20 0.13
N PRO A 45 -14.83 -7.71 -0.40
CA PRO A 45 -15.29 -7.35 -1.73
C PRO A 45 -15.45 -5.84 -1.83
N ASN A 46 -14.71 -5.22 -2.76
CA ASN A 46 -14.70 -3.77 -2.94
C ASN A 46 -14.33 -2.99 -1.67
N LYS A 47 -13.53 -3.57 -0.76
CA LYS A 47 -13.12 -2.93 0.50
C LYS A 47 -11.68 -3.25 0.88
N VAL A 48 -10.95 -2.23 1.31
CA VAL A 48 -9.63 -2.38 1.94
C VAL A 48 -9.45 -1.33 3.03
N GLU A 49 -8.90 -1.72 4.17
CA GLU A 49 -8.47 -0.82 5.24
C GLU A 49 -7.05 -1.16 5.66
N TYR A 50 -6.22 -0.12 5.82
CA TYR A 50 -4.83 -0.28 6.18
C TYR A 50 -4.28 0.90 6.99
N THR A 51 -3.19 0.63 7.69
CA THR A 51 -2.42 1.60 8.46
C THR A 51 -0.96 1.52 8.06
N VAL A 52 -0.35 2.66 7.78
CA VAL A 52 1.09 2.80 7.56
C VAL A 52 1.70 3.44 8.80
N LYS A 53 2.80 2.86 9.30
CA LYS A 53 3.61 3.42 10.38
C LYS A 53 5.03 3.60 9.89
N SER A 54 5.65 4.74 10.18
CA SER A 54 7.03 5.06 9.81
C SER A 54 7.63 6.01 10.83
N GLY A 55 8.72 5.60 11.48
CA GLY A 55 9.30 6.38 12.57
C GLY A 55 8.25 6.73 13.64
N SER A 56 8.05 8.03 13.90
CA SER A 56 7.00 8.54 14.81
C SER A 56 5.64 8.80 14.13
N GLY A 57 5.56 8.70 12.80
CA GLY A 57 4.37 8.98 12.02
C GLY A 57 3.45 7.77 11.83
N ARG A 58 2.14 8.02 11.79
CA ARG A 58 1.10 7.04 11.45
C ARG A 58 0.12 7.66 10.46
N SER A 59 -0.17 6.94 9.38
CA SER A 59 -1.21 7.27 8.41
C SER A 59 -2.19 6.10 8.30
N GLN A 60 -3.47 6.40 8.13
CA GLN A 60 -4.51 5.39 7.93
C GLN A 60 -5.16 5.67 6.58
N GLY A 61 -5.40 4.62 5.80
CA GLY A 61 -6.06 4.72 4.51
C GLY A 61 -7.07 3.59 4.37
N GLY A 62 -8.15 3.85 3.65
CA GLY A 62 -9.15 2.83 3.39
C GLY A 62 -10.09 3.29 2.29
N ALA A 63 -10.46 2.33 1.44
CA ALA A 63 -11.33 2.55 0.32
C ALA A 63 -12.46 1.53 0.34
N SER A 64 -13.67 1.98 -0.02
CA SER A 64 -14.85 1.14 -0.09
C SER A 64 -15.68 1.54 -1.31
N GLY A 65 -16.08 0.55 -2.10
CA GLY A 65 -16.81 0.70 -3.35
C GLY A 65 -16.03 0.14 -4.56
N PRO A 66 -16.73 -0.18 -5.67
CA PRO A 66 -16.10 -0.69 -6.88
C PRO A 66 -15.14 0.34 -7.50
N GLY A 67 -13.95 -0.11 -7.91
CA GLY A 67 -12.92 0.76 -8.50
C GLY A 67 -12.43 1.86 -7.57
N GLN A 68 -12.49 1.64 -6.25
CA GLN A 68 -12.02 2.59 -5.25
C GLN A 68 -10.64 2.18 -4.77
N GLY A 69 -9.85 3.19 -4.38
CA GLY A 69 -8.58 2.93 -3.73
C GLY A 69 -8.05 4.16 -3.02
N CYS A 70 -6.86 4.01 -2.45
CA CYS A 70 -6.14 5.07 -1.77
C CYS A 70 -4.68 5.09 -2.20
N ILE A 71 -4.15 6.28 -2.40
CA ILE A 71 -2.72 6.54 -2.53
C ILE A 71 -2.25 7.17 -1.24
N THR A 72 -1.21 6.61 -0.64
CA THR A 72 -0.51 7.13 0.53
C THR A 72 0.92 7.46 0.16
N VAL A 73 1.32 8.69 0.40
CA VAL A 73 2.69 9.15 0.18
C VAL A 73 3.33 9.34 1.54
N LEU A 74 4.41 8.60 1.77
CA LEU A 74 5.18 8.61 3.01
C LEU A 74 6.52 9.30 2.78
N ARG A 75 6.82 10.36 3.55
CA ARG A 75 8.07 11.13 3.49
C ARG A 75 8.73 11.17 4.87
N SER A 76 9.98 11.62 4.93
CA SER A 76 10.74 11.75 6.18
C SER A 76 10.05 12.63 7.23
N ASN A 77 9.30 13.64 6.79
CA ASN A 77 8.66 14.65 7.66
C ASN A 77 7.16 14.40 7.89
N GLY A 78 6.61 13.27 7.43
CA GLY A 78 5.18 12.96 7.56
C GLY A 78 4.63 12.17 6.38
N GLY A 79 3.36 11.78 6.47
CA GLY A 79 2.66 11.05 5.41
C GLY A 79 1.27 11.61 5.17
N GLY A 80 0.81 11.57 3.92
CA GLY A 80 -0.53 11.97 3.51
C GLY A 80 -1.20 10.86 2.72
N ASN A 81 -2.53 10.78 2.79
CA ASN A 81 -3.33 9.86 1.98
C ASN A 81 -4.39 10.63 1.18
N SER A 82 -4.71 10.10 0.00
CA SER A 82 -5.81 10.54 -0.84
C SER A 82 -6.57 9.29 -1.29
N CYS A 83 -7.89 9.28 -1.10
CA CYS A 83 -8.74 8.15 -1.40
C CYS A 83 -9.85 8.57 -2.35
N GLY A 84 -10.16 7.71 -3.33
CA GLY A 84 -11.18 7.96 -4.33
C GLY A 84 -11.17 6.91 -5.43
N GLY A 85 -11.83 7.21 -6.54
CA GLY A 85 -11.77 6.38 -7.74
C GLY A 85 -10.33 6.30 -8.23
N LEU A 86 -9.75 5.10 -8.19
CA LEU A 86 -8.44 4.81 -8.74
C LEU A 86 -8.65 3.83 -9.88
N ASP A 87 -8.15 4.19 -11.06
CA ASP A 87 -8.01 3.21 -12.13
C ASP A 87 -7.02 2.15 -11.65
N ASP A 88 -7.47 0.89 -11.55
CA ASP A 88 -6.62 -0.24 -11.10
C ASP A 88 -5.36 -0.41 -11.95
N THR A 89 -5.33 0.19 -13.14
CA THR A 89 -4.21 0.22 -14.07
C THR A 89 -3.19 1.34 -13.81
N ALA A 90 -3.54 2.35 -13.01
CA ALA A 90 -2.65 3.45 -12.70
C ALA A 90 -1.59 2.98 -11.70
N ARG A 91 -0.42 2.55 -12.19
CA ARG A 91 0.71 2.19 -11.35
C ARG A 91 1.26 3.45 -10.66
N PRO A 92 1.51 3.43 -9.34
CA PRO A 92 2.11 4.58 -8.67
C PRO A 92 3.52 4.81 -9.21
N SER A 93 3.87 6.08 -9.43
CA SER A 93 5.22 6.47 -9.85
C SER A 93 6.12 6.68 -8.64
N PRO A 94 7.40 6.26 -8.68
CA PRO A 94 8.37 6.59 -7.65
C PRO A 94 8.45 8.11 -7.44
N GLN A 95 8.60 8.53 -6.19
CA GLN A 95 8.79 9.93 -5.83
C GLN A 95 10.12 10.06 -5.07
N PRO A 96 10.92 11.11 -5.36
CA PRO A 96 12.15 11.36 -4.63
C PRO A 96 11.90 11.47 -3.12
N ASP A 97 12.75 10.80 -2.33
CA ASP A 97 12.70 10.79 -0.86
C ASP A 97 11.33 10.39 -0.28
N ALA A 98 10.58 9.56 -1.01
CA ALA A 98 9.25 9.14 -0.62
C ALA A 98 8.98 7.67 -0.96
N VAL A 99 8.10 7.05 -0.18
CA VAL A 99 7.44 5.80 -0.54
C VAL A 99 6.00 6.11 -0.91
N VAL A 100 5.58 5.67 -2.09
CA VAL A 100 4.20 5.74 -2.55
C VAL A 100 3.57 4.37 -2.39
N ILE A 101 2.46 4.32 -1.67
CA ILE A 101 1.68 3.11 -1.42
C ILE A 101 0.32 3.31 -2.05
N GLN A 102 -0.04 2.46 -3.01
CA GLN A 102 -1.37 2.44 -3.59
C GLN A 102 -2.08 1.17 -3.15
N ALA A 103 -3.30 1.32 -2.66
CA ALA A 103 -4.18 0.24 -2.27
C ALA A 103 -5.47 0.33 -3.08
N THR A 104 -5.79 -0.68 -3.88
CA THR A 104 -7.04 -0.76 -4.64
C THR A 104 -7.91 -1.92 -4.17
N THR A 105 -9.22 -1.72 -4.24
CA THR A 105 -10.20 -2.73 -3.89
C THR A 105 -10.51 -3.62 -5.10
N GLY A 106 -10.68 -4.92 -4.88
CA GLY A 106 -11.12 -5.86 -5.91
C GLY A 106 -12.48 -6.46 -5.58
N GLU A 107 -13.26 -6.78 -6.60
CA GLU A 107 -14.59 -7.38 -6.48
C GLU A 107 -14.54 -8.77 -5.82
N ASP A 108 -13.47 -9.52 -6.06
CA ASP A 108 -13.28 -10.89 -5.56
C ASP A 108 -12.88 -10.97 -4.08
N GLY A 109 -12.92 -9.86 -3.35
CA GLY A 109 -12.44 -9.79 -1.96
C GLY A 109 -10.91 -9.86 -1.85
N THR A 110 -10.23 -9.45 -2.91
CA THR A 110 -8.78 -9.26 -2.93
C THR A 110 -8.50 -7.76 -3.02
N ALA A 111 -7.50 -7.27 -2.30
CA ALA A 111 -6.98 -5.92 -2.47
C ALA A 111 -5.57 -5.99 -3.07
N ILE A 112 -5.26 -5.08 -3.98
CA ILE A 112 -3.91 -4.96 -4.56
C ILE A 112 -3.19 -3.84 -3.84
N LEU A 113 -1.97 -4.13 -3.38
CA LEU A 113 -1.07 -3.17 -2.75
C LEU A 113 0.16 -3.01 -3.64
N HIS A 114 0.39 -1.80 -4.13
CA HIS A 114 1.64 -1.39 -4.75
C HIS A 114 2.43 -0.54 -3.78
N ILE A 115 3.68 -0.88 -3.56
CA ILE A 115 4.63 -0.09 -2.79
C ILE A 115 5.76 0.25 -3.74
N VAL A 116 6.05 1.54 -3.91
CA VAL A 116 7.12 2.02 -4.78
C VAL A 116 7.95 3.07 -4.05
N SER A 117 9.25 2.86 -4.01
CA SER A 117 10.27 3.77 -3.52
C SER A 117 11.28 4.09 -4.61
N ASP A 118 11.95 5.25 -4.50
CA ASP A 118 13.11 5.63 -5.32
C ASP A 118 14.33 4.72 -5.09
#